data_AF-A3DMH2-F1
#
_entry.id   AF-A3DMH2-F1
#
_cell.length_a   1.000
_cell.length_b   1.000
_cell.length_c   1.000
_cell.angle_alpha   90.00
_cell.angle_beta   90.00
_cell.angle_gamma   90.00
#
_symmetry.space_group_name_H-M   'P 1'
#
loop_
_entity.id
_entity.type
_entity.pdbx_description
1 polymer ?
#
loop_
_entity_poly.entity_id
_entity_poly.type
_entity_poly.pdbx_seq_one_letter_code
_entity_poly.pdbx_strand_id
1 'polypeptide(L)'
;MNYSFNNLYGGCSFMNNSLITLAIDLEIDEKSFSDLIGILNNMCRKIYSYEDSSMNFKMYLCQNEFLELYYNDKNYLVNIMCRSEDACVRVLNEYLFKVVSKNKVLIHMIPRGIPR
;
A
#
# COMPACT_ATOMS: atom_id res chain seq x y z
N MET A 1 15.88 11.83 14.45
CA MET A 1 15.44 10.47 14.83
C MET A 1 15.51 9.61 13.59
N ASN A 2 16.48 8.68 13.55
CA ASN A 2 16.71 7.81 12.41
C ASN A 2 15.79 6.58 12.53
N TYR A 3 14.85 6.42 11.59
CA TYR A 3 14.05 5.20 11.50
C TYR A 3 14.87 4.16 10.72
N SER A 4 15.50 3.24 11.46
CA SER A 4 16.14 2.05 10.91
C SER A 4 15.14 0.88 10.96
N PHE A 5 14.95 0.21 9.82
CA PHE A 5 14.08 -0.97 9.65
C PHE A 5 14.42 -2.12 10.61
N ASN A 6 15.64 -2.14 11.14
CA ASN A 6 16.11 -3.15 12.09
C ASN A 6 15.43 -3.06 13.47
N ASN A 7 14.75 -1.96 13.81
CA ASN A 7 14.04 -1.85 15.10
C ASN A 7 12.63 -2.45 15.09
N LEU A 8 12.12 -2.92 13.96
CA LEU A 8 10.82 -3.59 13.89
C LEU A 8 10.94 -5.11 13.83
N TYR A 9 12.06 -5.67 13.37
CA TYR A 9 12.24 -7.13 13.27
C TYR A 9 13.68 -7.56 13.51
N GLY A 10 13.87 -8.38 14.54
CA GLY A 10 15.10 -9.13 14.72
C GLY A 10 15.27 -10.14 13.58
N GLY A 11 16.37 -10.02 12.85
CA GLY A 11 16.99 -11.09 12.08
C GLY A 11 16.11 -11.79 11.04
N CYS A 12 15.98 -11.20 9.85
CA CYS A 12 15.69 -11.99 8.66
C CYS A 12 16.46 -11.46 7.46
N SER A 13 17.54 -12.16 7.12
CA SER A 13 18.28 -11.95 5.87
C SER A 13 17.49 -12.56 4.71
N PHE A 14 16.70 -11.75 3.99
CA PHE A 14 16.08 -12.17 2.72
C PHE A 14 16.90 -11.61 1.55
N MET A 15 17.69 -12.48 0.92
CA MET A 15 18.16 -12.26 -0.46
C MET A 15 17.30 -13.05 -1.45
N ASN A 16 17.16 -12.47 -2.66
CA ASN A 16 16.57 -12.96 -3.92
C ASN A 16 15.09 -12.64 -4.18
N ASN A 17 14.86 -11.54 -4.90
CA ASN A 17 13.73 -11.24 -5.81
C ASN A 17 12.30 -11.62 -5.37
N SER A 18 11.99 -11.57 -4.07
CA SER A 18 10.63 -11.78 -3.59
C SER A 18 9.80 -10.50 -3.72
N LEU A 19 8.64 -10.59 -4.39
CA LEU A 19 7.63 -9.54 -4.30
C LEU A 19 7.09 -9.48 -2.87
N ILE A 20 7.14 -8.31 -2.26
CA ILE A 20 6.57 -8.03 -0.95
C ILE A 20 5.17 -7.48 -1.16
N THR A 21 4.17 -8.05 -0.49
CA THR A 21 2.82 -7.48 -0.47
C THR A 21 2.54 -6.95 0.94
N LEU A 22 2.24 -5.67 1.03
CA LEU A 22 1.66 -5.07 2.23
C LEU A 22 0.15 -4.98 2.04
N ALA A 23 -0.62 -5.66 2.87
CA ALA A 23 -2.07 -5.47 2.98
C ALA A 23 -2.33 -4.50 4.13
N ILE A 24 -3.15 -3.49 3.89
CA ILE A 24 -3.27 -2.34 4.78
C ILE A 24 -4.73 -1.98 4.95
N ASP A 25 -5.27 -2.19 6.15
CA ASP A 25 -6.58 -1.69 6.52
C ASP A 25 -6.46 -0.22 6.92
N LEU A 26 -7.26 0.63 6.26
CA LEU A 26 -7.27 2.07 6.47
C LEU A 26 -8.50 2.48 7.27
N GLU A 27 -8.25 3.13 8.41
CA GLU A 27 -9.28 3.87 9.13
C GLU A 27 -9.20 5.35 8.75
N ILE A 28 -9.93 5.72 7.70
CA ILE A 28 -9.89 7.05 7.09
C ILE A 28 -11.28 7.61 6.85
N ASP A 29 -11.40 8.94 6.87
CA ASP A 29 -12.62 9.63 6.45
C ASP A 29 -12.69 9.77 4.92
N GLU A 30 -13.89 10.05 4.42
CA GLU A 30 -14.17 10.18 2.98
C GLU A 30 -13.31 11.26 2.32
N LYS A 31 -13.01 12.35 3.03
CA LYS A 31 -12.16 13.43 2.51
C LYS A 31 -10.72 12.94 2.29
N SER A 32 -10.13 12.30 3.30
CA SER A 32 -8.77 11.75 3.24
C SER A 32 -8.67 10.66 2.17
N PHE A 33 -9.73 9.88 1.98
CA PHE A 33 -9.81 8.90 0.90
C PHE A 33 -9.86 9.58 -0.47
N SER A 34 -10.68 10.62 -0.63
CA SER A 34 -10.72 11.40 -1.87
C SER A 34 -9.37 12.05 -2.18
N ASP A 35 -8.68 12.57 -1.17
CA ASP A 35 -7.33 13.13 -1.28
C ASP A 35 -6.32 12.04 -1.71
N LEU A 36 -6.42 10.82 -1.17
CA LEU A 36 -5.60 9.67 -1.60
C LEU A 36 -5.79 9.38 -3.09
N ILE A 37 -7.04 9.29 -3.54
CA ILE A 37 -7.38 9.06 -4.95
C ILE A 37 -6.84 10.19 -5.83
N GLY A 38 -6.93 11.44 -5.37
CA GLY A 38 -6.36 12.60 -6.04
C GLY A 38 -4.85 12.49 -6.23
N ILE A 39 -4.12 12.16 -5.15
CA ILE A 39 -2.67 11.93 -5.20
C ILE A 39 -2.33 10.81 -6.19
N LEU A 40 -3.02 9.68 -6.13
CA LEU A 40 -2.72 8.52 -6.98
C LEU A 40 -3.05 8.78 -8.45
N ASN A 41 -4.14 9.49 -8.76
CA ASN A 41 -4.47 9.88 -10.13
C ASN A 41 -3.45 10.87 -10.71
N ASN A 42 -2.81 11.70 -9.87
CA ASN A 42 -1.81 12.67 -10.30
C ASN A 42 -0.41 12.06 -10.45
N MET A 43 -0.03 11.18 -9.51
CA MET A 43 1.35 10.69 -9.37
C MET A 43 1.57 9.29 -9.94
N CYS A 44 0.50 8.55 -10.27
CA CYS A 44 0.56 7.18 -10.72
C CYS A 44 -0.24 6.96 -12.01
N ARG A 45 0.11 5.92 -12.76
CA ARG A 45 -0.69 5.49 -13.90
C ARG A 45 -1.83 4.59 -13.41
N LYS A 46 -3.08 5.01 -13.61
CA LYS A 46 -4.24 4.13 -13.41
C LYS A 46 -4.20 2.99 -14.44
N ILE A 47 -4.19 1.76 -13.96
CA ILE A 47 -4.14 0.54 -14.79
C ILE A 47 -5.54 0.00 -15.02
N TYR A 48 -6.34 -0.07 -13.95
CA TYR A 48 -7.66 -0.67 -13.97
C TYR A 48 -8.56 -0.06 -12.89
N SER A 49 -9.86 -0.04 -13.14
CA SER A 49 -10.86 0.31 -12.14
C SER A 49 -12.15 -0.46 -12.40
N TYR A 50 -12.79 -0.89 -11.33
CA TYR A 50 -14.06 -1.61 -11.32
C TYR A 50 -14.93 -1.08 -10.17
N GLU A 51 -16.21 -0.88 -10.42
CA GLU A 51 -17.17 -0.40 -9.44
C GLU A 51 -18.32 -1.40 -9.35
N ASP A 52 -18.62 -1.84 -8.13
CA ASP A 52 -19.71 -2.76 -7.82
C ASP A 52 -20.40 -2.33 -6.53
N SER A 53 -21.67 -2.72 -6.41
CA SER A 53 -22.54 -2.55 -5.25
C SER A 53 -21.92 -3.03 -3.93
N SER A 54 -21.03 -4.04 -3.98
CA SER A 54 -20.43 -4.64 -2.79
C SER A 54 -19.05 -4.07 -2.45
N MET A 55 -18.23 -3.79 -3.46
CA MET A 55 -16.84 -3.36 -3.31
C MET A 55 -16.34 -2.71 -4.61
N ASN A 56 -15.77 -1.52 -4.49
CA ASN A 56 -15.06 -0.86 -5.57
C ASN A 56 -13.58 -1.27 -5.55
N PHE A 57 -12.98 -1.26 -6.73
CA PHE A 57 -11.57 -1.61 -6.93
C PHE A 57 -10.87 -0.63 -7.87
N LYS A 58 -9.67 -0.19 -7.50
CA LYS A 58 -8.78 0.60 -8.38
C LYS A 58 -7.35 0.09 -8.28
N MET A 59 -6.68 -0.01 -9.42
CA MET A 59 -5.29 -0.44 -9.51
C MET A 59 -4.45 0.66 -10.15
N TYR A 60 -3.33 0.97 -9.51
CA TYR A 60 -2.37 1.98 -9.91
C TYR A 60 -0.97 1.38 -10.05
N LEU A 61 -0.20 1.91 -10.99
CA LEU A 61 1.24 1.69 -11.09
C LEU A 61 1.98 2.98 -10.70
N CYS A 62 2.66 2.92 -9.56
CA CYS A 62 3.36 4.03 -8.92
C CYS A 62 4.85 3.70 -8.85
N GLN A 63 5.69 4.39 -9.64
CA GLN A 63 7.16 4.17 -9.65
C GLN A 63 7.58 2.70 -9.78
N ASN A 64 6.91 1.94 -10.66
CA ASN A 64 7.09 0.50 -10.90
C ASN A 64 6.57 -0.46 -9.81
N GLU A 65 5.89 0.06 -8.80
CA GLU A 65 5.21 -0.71 -7.78
C GLU A 65 3.69 -0.61 -7.95
N PHE A 66 2.98 -1.67 -7.60
CA PHE A 66 1.53 -1.69 -7.75
C PHE A 66 0.84 -1.29 -6.46
N LEU A 67 -0.20 -0.47 -6.59
CA LEU A 67 -1.06 -0.07 -5.50
C LEU A 67 -2.50 -0.38 -5.88
N GLU A 68 -3.08 -1.29 -5.13
CA GLU A 68 -4.46 -1.74 -5.26
C GLU A 68 -5.29 -1.13 -4.14
N LEU A 69 -6.43 -0.55 -4.48
CA LEU A 69 -7.40 -0.01 -3.55
C LEU A 69 -8.67 -0.83 -3.67
N TYR A 70 -9.15 -1.35 -2.55
CA TYR A 70 -10.46 -1.96 -2.40
C TYR A 70 -11.24 -1.11 -1.41
N TYR A 71 -12.45 -0.67 -1.79
CA TYR A 71 -13.21 0.20 -0.90
C TYR A 71 -14.72 0.10 -1.08
N ASN A 72 -15.44 0.29 0.02
CA ASN A 72 -16.87 0.57 0.05
C ASN A 72 -17.16 1.59 1.15
N ASP A 73 -18.44 1.83 1.44
CA ASP A 73 -18.87 2.83 2.42
C ASP A 73 -18.39 2.57 3.86
N LYS A 74 -17.87 1.36 4.14
CA LYS A 74 -17.48 0.94 5.49
C LYS A 74 -15.99 0.64 5.63
N ASN A 75 -15.36 0.15 4.57
CA ASN A 75 -14.01 -0.41 4.65
C ASN A 75 -13.15 0.11 3.49
N TYR A 76 -11.89 0.39 3.79
CA TYR A 76 -10.86 0.77 2.84
C TYR A 76 -9.64 -0.13 3.06
N LEU A 77 -9.29 -0.91 2.05
CA LEU A 77 -8.13 -1.80 2.06
C LEU A 77 -7.18 -1.39 0.94
N VAL A 78 -5.89 -1.32 1.24
CA VAL A 78 -4.83 -1.07 0.27
C VAL A 78 -3.88 -2.24 0.24
N ASN A 79 -3.65 -2.79 -0.95
CA ASN A 79 -2.51 -3.67 -1.15
C ASN A 79 -1.40 -2.90 -1.88
N ILE A 80 -0.18 -2.98 -1.36
CA ILE A 80 1.02 -2.44 -2.01
C ILE A 80 1.92 -3.62 -2.34
N MET A 81 2.17 -3.84 -3.63
CA MET A 81 3.11 -4.85 -4.11
C MET A 81 4.41 -4.17 -4.54
N CYS A 82 5.50 -4.51 -3.86
CA CYS A 82 6.80 -3.88 -4.04
C CYS A 82 7.90 -4.90 -4.28
N ARG A 83 8.97 -4.48 -4.94
CA ARG A 83 10.15 -5.32 -5.21
C ARG A 83 11.14 -5.41 -4.05
N SER A 84 11.02 -4.51 -3.06
CA SER A 84 11.86 -4.48 -1.85
C SER A 84 11.14 -3.77 -0.71
N GLU A 85 11.65 -3.95 0.52
CA GLU A 85 11.13 -3.25 1.70
C GLU A 85 11.26 -1.73 1.55
N ASP A 86 12.42 -1.25 1.11
CA ASP A 86 12.65 0.18 0.85
C ASP A 86 11.66 0.75 -0.18
N ALA A 87 11.32 -0.03 -1.21
CA ALA A 87 10.32 0.38 -2.19
C ALA A 87 8.93 0.49 -1.54
N CYS A 88 8.52 -0.47 -0.72
CA CYS A 88 7.25 -0.39 0.01
C CYS A 88 7.18 0.84 0.91
N VAL A 89 8.28 1.15 1.60
CA VAL A 89 8.35 2.26 2.55
C VAL A 89 8.28 3.60 1.82
N ARG A 90 8.91 3.69 0.65
CA ARG A 90 8.78 4.86 -0.22
C ARG A 90 7.33 5.05 -0.65
N VAL A 91 6.68 4.01 -1.18
CA VAL A 91 5.27 4.08 -1.60
C VAL A 91 4.35 4.48 -0.44
N LEU A 92 4.56 3.89 0.75
CA LEU A 92 3.82 4.25 1.96
C LEU A 92 3.97 5.73 2.30
N ASN A 93 5.19 6.27 2.34
CA ASN A 93 5.41 7.67 2.72
C ASN A 93 4.99 8.65 1.61
N GLU A 94 5.13 8.29 0.34
CA GLU A 94 4.85 9.19 -0.78
C GLU A 94 3.36 9.31 -1.11
N TYR A 95 2.56 8.30 -0.79
CA TYR A 95 1.14 8.27 -1.15
C TYR A 95 0.26 8.11 0.08
N LEU A 96 0.41 7.03 0.84
CA LEU A 96 -0.51 6.69 1.91
C LEU A 96 -0.40 7.64 3.11
N PHE A 97 0.81 7.83 3.63
CA PHE A 97 1.03 8.64 4.83
C PHE A 97 1.00 10.16 4.59
N LYS A 98 0.74 10.61 3.36
CA LYS A 98 0.41 12.02 3.09
C LYS A 98 -1.00 12.38 3.54
N VAL A 99 -1.89 11.40 3.59
CA VAL A 99 -3.33 11.60 3.86
C VAL A 99 -3.81 10.77 5.04
N VAL A 100 -3.12 9.68 5.36
CA VAL A 100 -3.43 8.85 6.52
C VAL A 100 -2.35 8.98 7.59
N SER A 101 -2.75 9.29 8.81
CA SER A 101 -1.81 9.30 9.93
C SER A 101 -1.31 7.89 10.23
N LYS A 102 -0.01 7.72 10.48
CA LYS A 102 0.64 6.40 10.69
C LYS A 102 -0.01 5.56 11.80
N ASN A 103 -0.63 6.20 12.79
CA ASN A 103 -1.33 5.55 13.90
C ASN A 103 -2.74 5.03 13.55
N LYS A 104 -3.25 5.33 12.35
CA LYS A 104 -4.56 4.89 11.84
C LYS A 104 -4.43 3.81 10.75
N VAL A 105 -3.29 3.14 10.71
CA VAL A 105 -2.94 2.18 9.67
C VAL A 105 -2.52 0.89 10.32
N LEU A 106 -3.23 -0.19 10.01
CA LEU A 106 -2.83 -1.54 10.38
C LEU A 106 -2.17 -2.20 9.17
N ILE A 107 -0.88 -2.52 9.29
CA ILE A 107 -0.09 -3.09 8.18
C ILE A 107 0.14 -4.58 8.43
N HIS A 108 -0.35 -5.40 7.51
CA HIS A 108 -0.08 -6.83 7.44
C HIS A 108 0.91 -7.11 6.30
N MET A 109 2.10 -7.60 6.63
CA MET A 109 3.06 -8.03 5.62
C MET A 109 2.81 -9.48 5.24
N ILE A 110 2.55 -9.72 3.96
CA ILE A 110 2.33 -11.05 3.41
C ILE A 110 3.55 -11.40 2.53
N PRO A 111 4.51 -12.17 3.05
CA PRO A 111 5.62 -12.64 2.23
C PRO A 111 5.08 -13.62 1.19
N ARG A 112 5.11 -13.25 -0.10
CA ARG A 112 4.82 -14.18 -1.18
C ARG A 112 6.10 -14.92 -1.54
N GLY A 113 6.23 -16.16 -1.07
CA GLY A 113 7.20 -17.09 -1.63
C GLY A 113 6.83 -17.38 -3.09
N ILE A 114 7.80 -17.34 -4.00
CA ILE A 114 7.64 -17.96 -5.31
C ILE A 114 7.48 -19.46 -5.03
N PRO A 115 6.39 -20.12 -5.44
CA PRO A 115 6.31 -21.57 -5.37
C PRO A 115 7.49 -22.13 -6.14
N ARG A 116 8.31 -22.96 -5.49
CA ARG A 116 9.40 -23.68 -6.17
C ARG A 116 8.84 -24.65 -7.21
#